data_AF-A0AAN3BCL9-F1
#
_entry.id   AF-A0AAN3BCL9-F1
#
_cell.length_a   1.000
_cell.length_b   1.000
_cell.length_c   1.000
_cell.angle_alpha   90.00
_cell.angle_beta   90.00
_cell.angle_gamma   90.00
#
_symmetry.space_group_name_H-M   'P 1'
#
loop_
_entity.id
_entity.type
_entity.pdbx_description
1 polymer ?
#
loop_
_entity_poly.entity_id
_entity_poly.type
_entity_poly.pdbx_seq_one_letter_code
_entity_poly.pdbx_strand_id
1 'polypeptide(L)' 'MEIGTTLKKLRVGKNITREELVKGIMSTNHYFKIENNENIISLDKFI' A
#
# COMPACT_ATOMS: atom_id res chain seq x y z
N MET A 1 3.41 11.35 -10.20
CA MET A 1 4.15 10.12 -9.86
C MET A 1 3.16 9.17 -9.19
N GLU A 2 2.82 8.04 -9.81
CA GLU A 2 1.81 7.11 -9.28
C GLU A 2 2.42 6.15 -8.25
N ILE A 3 2.68 6.67 -7.04
CA ILE A 3 3.33 5.89 -5.98
C ILE A 3 2.52 4.64 -5.60
N GLY A 4 1.18 4.72 -5.67
CA GLY A 4 0.28 3.59 -5.43
C GLY A 4 0.52 2.43 -6.39
N THR A 5 0.66 2.75 -7.69
CA THR A 5 0.96 1.76 -8.74
C THR A 5 2.31 1.08 -8.48
N THR A 6 3.32 1.82 -8.04
CA THR A 6 4.64 1.27 -7.67
C THR A 6 4.55 0.36 -6.44
N LEU A 7 3.85 0.78 -5.39
CA LEU A 7 3.64 -0.02 -4.17
C LEU A 7 2.94 -1.36 -4.50
N LYS A 8 1.93 -1.32 -5.38
CA LYS A 8 1.25 -2.52 -5.89
C LYS A 8 2.21 -3.47 -6.61
N LYS A 9 3.05 -2.94 -7.51
CA LYS A 9 4.05 -3.74 -8.23
C LYS A 9 5.05 -4.39 -7.27
N LEU A 10 5.56 -3.64 -6.29
CA LEU A 10 6.49 -4.18 -5.28
C LEU A 10 5.84 -5.29 -4.45
N ARG A 11 4.62 -5.06 -3.96
CA ARG A 11 3.89 -6.05 -3.16
C ARG A 11 3.64 -7.33 -3.95
N VAL A 12 3.12 -7.22 -5.18
CA VAL A 12 2.88 -8.37 -6.06
C VAL A 12 4.19 -9.08 -6.42
N GLY A 13 5.25 -8.32 -6.73
CA GLY A 13 6.57 -8.88 -7.04
C GLY A 13 7.22 -9.63 -5.87
N LYS A 14 6.84 -9.31 -4.63
CA LYS A 14 7.25 -10.04 -3.42
C LYS A 14 6.28 -11.16 -3.02
N ASN A 15 5.20 -11.38 -3.77
CA ASN A 15 4.13 -12.33 -3.47
C ASN A 15 3.51 -12.15 -2.06
N ILE A 16 3.34 -10.89 -1.63
CA ILE A 16 2.76 -10.54 -0.33
C ILE A 16 1.30 -10.10 -0.52
N THR A 17 0.40 -10.53 0.37
CA THR A 17 -0.99 -10.04 0.37
C THR A 17 -1.07 -8.64 0.96
N ARG A 18 -2.13 -7.88 0.66
CA ARG A 18 -2.29 -6.54 1.26
C ARG A 18 -2.39 -6.62 2.78
N GLU A 19 -3.10 -7.62 3.29
CA GLU A 19 -3.33 -7.82 4.72
C GLU A 19 -2.03 -8.05 5.49
N GLU A 20 -1.14 -8.90 4.96
CA GLU A 20 0.18 -9.13 5.54
C GLU A 20 1.03 -7.85 5.56
N LEU A 21 1.02 -7.08 4.47
CA LEU A 21 1.84 -5.88 4.34
C LEU A 21 1.44 -4.78 5.34
N VAL A 22 0.14 -4.63 5.62
CA VAL A 22 -0.37 -3.51 6.41
C VAL A 22 -0.74 -3.87 7.84
N LYS A 23 -0.51 -5.11 8.25
CA LYS A 23 -0.82 -5.62 9.57
C LYS A 23 -0.22 -4.72 10.65
N GLY A 24 -1.08 -4.08 11.45
CA GLY A 24 -0.67 -3.17 12.53
C GLY A 24 -0.30 -1.74 12.10
N ILE A 25 -0.30 -1.44 10.80
CA ILE A 25 0.07 -0.12 10.25
C ILE A 25 -1.19 0.67 9.85
N MET A 26 -2.08 0.03 9.08
CA MET A 26 -3.33 0.61 8.58
C MET A 26 -4.33 -0.49 8.16
N SER A 27 -5.54 -0.10 7.77
CA SER A 27 -6.52 -1.06 7.26
C SER A 27 -6.23 -1.47 5.81
N THR A 28 -6.51 -2.73 5.47
CA THR A 28 -6.37 -3.29 4.12
C THR A 28 -7.14 -2.48 3.08
N ASN A 29 -8.33 -1.98 3.42
CA ASN A 29 -9.14 -1.18 2.51
C ASN A 29 -8.52 0.22 2.25
N HIS A 30 -7.93 0.84 3.28
CA HIS A 30 -7.22 2.10 3.10
C HIS A 30 -6.03 1.90 2.16
N TYR A 31 -5.26 0.84 2.36
CA TYR A 31 -4.13 0.50 1.51
C TYR A 31 -4.54 0.13 0.07
N PHE A 32 -5.68 -0.52 -0.12
CA PHE A 32 -6.26 -0.74 -1.44
C PHE A 32 -6.48 0.57 -2.20
N LYS A 33 -7.05 1.59 -1.54
CA LYS A 33 -7.23 2.92 -2.13
C LYS A 33 -5.89 3.59 -2.47
N ILE A 34 -4.88 3.42 -1.62
CA ILE A 34 -3.51 3.89 -1.93
C ILE A 34 -2.97 3.22 -3.19
N GLU A 35 -3.07 1.90 -3.31
CA GLU A 35 -2.56 1.17 -4.49
C GLU A 35 -3.26 1.55 -5.80
N ASN A 36 -4.50 2.04 -5.73
CA ASN A 36 -5.25 2.53 -6.89
C ASN A 36 -5.11 4.05 -7.08
N ASN A 37 -4.22 4.72 -6.33
CA ASN A 37 -4.02 6.17 -6.32
C ASN A 37 -5.27 7.00 -5.97
N GLU A 38 -6.24 6.38 -5.27
CA GLU A 38 -7.45 7.03 -4.78
C GLU A 38 -7.21 7.74 -3.43
N ASN A 39 -6.15 7.37 -2.72
CA ASN A 39 -5.69 8.02 -1.50
C ASN A 39 -4.18 8.23 -1.52
N ILE A 40 -3.74 9.33 -0.90
CA ILE A 40 -2.33 9.59 -0.66
C ILE A 40 -1.92 8.89 0.64
N ILE A 41 -0.81 8.17 0.61
CA ILE A 41 -0.19 7.59 1.79
C ILE A 41 0.57 8.68 2.55
N SER A 42 0.33 8.77 3.86
CA SER A 42 1.01 9.73 4.72
C SER A 42 2.45 9.28 5.03
N LEU A 43 3.36 10.24 5.18
CA LEU A 43 4.80 9.99 5.35
C LEU A 43 5.14 9.16 6.59
N ASP A 44 4.37 9.28 7.67
CA ASP A 44 4.51 8.50 8.90
C ASP A 44 4.28 6.99 8.71
N LYS A 45 3.67 6.59 7.60
CA LYS A 45 3.41 5.18 7.26
C LYS A 45 4.54 4.52 6.45
N PHE A 46 5.60 5.27 6.13
CA PHE A 46 6.77 4.75 5.43
C PHE A 46 7.95 4.42 6.35
N ILE A 47 7.90 4.83 7.63
CA ILE A 47 9.00 4.73 8.60
C ILE A 47 8.87 3.46 9.42
#